data_AF-A0A7K3YGG8-F1
#
_entry.id   AF-A0A7K3YGG8-F1
#
_cell.length_a   1.000
_cell.length_b   1.000
_cell.length_c   1.000
_cell.angle_alpha   90.00
_cell.angle_beta   90.00
_cell.angle_gamma   90.00
#
_symmetry.space_group_name_H-M   'P 1'
#
loop_
_entity.id
_entity.type
_entity.pdbx_description
1 polymer ?
#
loop_
_entity_poly.entity_id
_entity_poly.type
_entity_poly.pdbx_seq_one_letter_code
_entity_poly.pdbx_strand_id
1 'polypeptide(L)'
;MKGDIGEAVKILADGVVEVRVLADGATHSGYFDDYEALARAVDALDTDPSVSGIYVTLNDVNPALLARRANRIKMRLSRKDATTADVDILRRRWLPVDIDPVRPSGVSSTDAEHAAALDAAERIAAWLAELGLPEPLRADSGNGAHLLYRIDLPNDEAATALVKGCLTTLDALFSNEAVTVDTANHNAARIWKLYGTMSRKGDNTVERPHRRAKVLAMPNEIRMVPRENLQHLAGLLPHEEPVAPRPKTGIDLAAWLLDHGIAVR
;
A
#
# COMPACT_ATOMS: atom_id res chain seq x y z
N MET A 1 18.71 17.73 -8.09
CA MET A 1 17.36 18.20 -7.73
C MET A 1 16.96 17.49 -6.45
N LYS A 2 16.70 18.22 -5.35
CA LYS A 2 15.83 17.69 -4.30
C LYS A 2 14.52 17.36 -5.01
N GLY A 3 14.10 16.09 -5.03
CA GLY A 3 12.78 15.74 -5.56
C GLY A 3 11.77 16.46 -4.69
N ASP A 4 10.97 17.34 -5.28
CA ASP A 4 10.10 18.22 -4.51
C ASP A 4 9.00 17.37 -3.85
N ILE A 5 9.11 17.18 -2.54
CA ILE A 5 8.12 16.47 -1.73
C ILE A 5 6.74 17.12 -1.89
N GLY A 6 6.70 18.44 -2.09
CA GLY A 6 5.50 19.19 -2.40
C GLY A 6 4.87 18.79 -3.74
N GLU A 7 5.66 18.59 -4.79
CA GLU A 7 5.15 18.09 -6.08
C GLU A 7 4.66 16.64 -5.94
N ALA A 8 5.43 15.78 -5.27
CA ALA A 8 5.05 14.39 -5.07
C ALA A 8 3.71 14.24 -4.35
N VAL A 9 3.46 15.02 -3.28
CA VAL A 9 2.17 14.94 -2.57
C VAL A 9 1.01 15.48 -3.41
N LYS A 10 1.23 16.56 -4.18
CA LYS A 10 0.22 17.13 -5.10
C LYS A 10 -0.20 16.14 -6.19
N ILE A 11 0.72 15.26 -6.61
CA ILE A 11 0.40 14.19 -7.57
C ILE A 11 -0.41 13.08 -6.90
N LEU A 12 -0.05 12.71 -5.67
CA LEU A 12 -0.60 11.54 -4.99
C LEU A 12 -1.99 11.76 -4.40
N ALA A 13 -2.30 12.96 -3.90
CA ALA A 13 -3.51 13.19 -3.14
C ALA A 13 -4.05 14.61 -3.26
N ASP A 14 -5.36 14.72 -3.19
CA ASP A 14 -6.10 15.98 -3.11
C ASP A 14 -6.70 16.16 -1.70
N GLY A 15 -6.62 17.37 -1.15
CA GLY A 15 -7.22 17.72 0.13
C GLY A 15 -6.37 17.34 1.34
N VAL A 16 -6.99 16.71 2.35
CA VAL A 16 -6.31 16.36 3.62
C VAL A 16 -5.56 15.05 3.47
N VAL A 17 -4.27 15.05 3.80
CA VAL A 17 -3.40 13.87 3.76
C VAL A 17 -2.87 13.57 5.16
N GLU A 18 -2.89 12.30 5.57
CA GLU A 18 -2.09 11.87 6.72
C GLU A 18 -0.66 11.62 6.28
N VAL A 19 0.31 12.24 6.95
CA VAL A 19 1.71 11.78 6.94
C VAL A 19 1.90 10.80 8.09
N ARG A 20 2.39 9.60 7.80
CA ARG A 20 2.77 8.60 8.81
C ARG A 20 4.26 8.30 8.72
N VAL A 21 4.96 8.44 9.84
CA VAL A 21 6.41 8.21 9.93
C VAL A 21 6.65 7.01 10.82
N LEU A 22 7.43 6.06 10.31
CA LEU A 22 7.86 4.89 11.06
C LEU A 22 9.30 5.11 11.48
N ALA A 23 9.55 5.10 12.77
CA ALA A 23 10.86 5.27 13.39
C ALA A 23 11.14 4.15 14.39
N ASP A 24 12.37 4.09 14.91
CA ASP A 24 12.81 3.05 15.85
C ASP A 24 11.92 2.99 17.10
N GLY A 25 11.07 1.96 17.15
CA GLY A 25 10.14 1.72 18.25
C GLY A 25 9.02 2.77 18.39
N ALA A 26 8.78 3.60 17.37
CA ALA A 26 7.77 4.65 17.44
C ALA A 26 7.10 4.94 16.08
N THR A 27 5.82 5.28 16.13
CA THR A 27 5.10 5.87 15.00
C THR A 27 4.89 7.35 15.25
N HIS A 28 5.00 8.18 14.22
CA HIS A 28 4.60 9.57 14.24
C HIS A 28 3.51 9.78 13.19
N SER A 29 2.65 10.77 13.39
CA SER A 29 1.59 11.08 12.44
C SER A 29 1.26 12.56 12.45
N GLY A 30 0.84 13.09 11.32
CA GLY A 30 0.31 14.45 11.15
C GLY A 30 -0.73 14.48 10.03
N TYR A 31 -1.57 15.51 10.01
CA TYR A 31 -2.55 15.70 8.93
C TYR A 31 -2.36 17.06 8.30
N PHE A 32 -2.40 17.14 6.97
CA PHE A 32 -2.06 18.35 6.25
C PHE A 32 -3.06 18.65 5.13
N ASP A 33 -3.51 19.90 5.09
CA ASP A 33 -4.10 20.57 3.92
C ASP A 33 -3.18 21.69 3.39
N ASP A 34 -2.16 22.08 4.17
CA ASP A 34 -1.02 22.90 3.73
C ASP A 34 0.16 21.98 3.34
N TYR A 35 0.29 21.76 2.03
CA TYR A 35 1.34 20.88 1.49
C TYR A 35 2.75 21.50 1.55
N GLU A 36 2.87 22.82 1.71
CA GLU A 36 4.16 23.46 1.96
C GLU A 36 4.60 23.21 3.41
N ALA A 37 3.66 23.26 4.37
CA ALA A 37 3.92 22.84 5.75
C ALA A 37 4.26 21.35 5.85
N LEU A 38 3.58 20.51 5.07
CA LEU A 38 3.91 19.09 4.95
C LEU A 38 5.35 18.90 4.49
N ALA A 39 5.74 19.52 3.37
CA ALA A 39 7.07 19.38 2.79
C ALA A 39 8.16 19.77 3.80
N ARG A 40 8.00 20.91 4.50
CA ARG A 40 8.94 21.35 5.55
C ARG A 40 9.05 20.35 6.72
N ALA A 41 7.92 19.83 7.19
CA ALA A 41 7.91 18.88 8.31
C ALA A 41 8.55 17.54 7.93
N VAL A 42 8.28 17.07 6.70
CA VAL A 42 8.85 15.84 6.16
C VAL A 42 10.35 15.99 5.91
N ASP A 43 10.79 17.09 5.30
CA ASP A 43 12.22 17.36 5.05
C ASP A 43 13.05 17.27 6.32
N ALA A 44 12.54 17.82 7.44
CA ALA A 44 13.23 17.76 8.72
C ALA A 44 13.35 16.30 9.22
N LEU A 45 12.25 15.54 9.18
CA LEU A 45 12.22 14.15 9.65
C LEU A 45 12.99 13.19 8.73
N ASP A 46 13.06 13.46 7.44
CA ASP A 46 13.81 12.63 6.51
C ASP A 46 15.32 12.67 6.77
N THR A 47 15.84 13.69 7.45
CA THR A 47 17.25 13.76 7.88
C THR A 47 17.54 12.96 9.15
N ASP A 48 16.51 12.55 9.90
CA ASP A 48 16.67 11.78 11.13
C ASP A 48 17.01 10.31 10.81
N PRO A 49 18.17 9.79 11.26
CA PRO A 49 18.56 8.41 10.97
C PRO A 49 17.67 7.36 11.65
N SER A 50 16.93 7.73 12.71
CA SER A 50 15.96 6.83 13.37
C SER A 50 14.69 6.63 12.54
N VAL A 51 14.46 7.42 11.49
CA VAL A 51 13.29 7.31 10.61
C VAL A 51 13.53 6.26 9.53
N SER A 52 12.88 5.12 9.70
CA SER A 52 12.88 4.01 8.73
C SER A 52 12.13 4.34 7.43
N GLY A 53 11.08 5.15 7.52
CA GLY A 53 10.32 5.57 6.34
C GLY A 53 9.18 6.53 6.64
N ILE A 54 8.88 7.38 5.66
CA ILE A 54 7.79 8.35 5.67
C ILE A 54 6.77 7.97 4.60
N TYR A 55 5.51 7.99 4.98
CA TYR A 55 4.38 7.49 4.19
C TYR A 55 3.23 8.50 4.20
N VAL A 56 2.33 8.39 3.23
CA VAL A 56 1.11 9.18 3.11
C VAL A 56 -0.11 8.29 2.81
N THR A 57 -1.31 8.78 3.09
CA THR A 57 -2.55 8.19 2.56
C THR A 57 -2.72 8.52 1.08
N LEU A 58 -3.15 7.54 0.26
CA LEU A 58 -3.41 7.73 -1.18
C LEU A 58 -4.84 8.15 -1.52
N ASN A 59 -5.79 7.74 -0.69
CA ASN A 59 -7.21 7.86 -0.97
C ASN A 59 -7.79 9.09 -0.26
N ASP A 60 -8.96 9.57 -0.72
CA ASP A 60 -9.60 10.76 -0.16
C ASP A 60 -9.95 10.51 1.31
N VAL A 61 -9.27 11.22 2.20
CA VAL A 61 -9.50 11.15 3.64
C VAL A 61 -10.64 12.10 4.02
N ASN A 62 -11.47 11.72 4.99
CA ASN A 62 -12.44 12.64 5.56
C ASN A 62 -11.75 13.91 6.11
N PRO A 63 -12.06 15.12 5.60
CA PRO A 63 -11.35 16.35 5.98
C PRO A 63 -11.40 16.67 7.49
N ALA A 64 -12.39 16.15 8.22
CA ALA A 64 -12.47 16.31 9.67
C ALA A 64 -11.25 15.72 10.40
N LEU A 65 -10.53 14.77 9.79
CA LEU A 65 -9.32 14.19 10.37
C LEU A 65 -8.18 15.20 10.50
N LEU A 66 -8.20 16.30 9.76
CA LEU A 66 -7.25 17.40 9.93
C LEU A 66 -7.16 17.83 11.40
N ALA A 67 -8.29 17.90 12.10
CA ALA A 67 -8.37 18.31 13.50
C ALA A 67 -7.62 17.39 14.47
N ARG A 68 -7.26 16.16 14.09
CA ARG A 68 -6.45 15.28 14.93
C ARG A 68 -5.09 15.93 15.20
N ARG A 69 -4.42 16.45 14.15
CA ARG A 69 -3.04 16.98 14.17
C ARG A 69 -2.80 17.97 13.00
N ALA A 70 -3.56 19.05 12.97
CA ALA A 70 -3.58 19.98 11.83
C ALA A 70 -2.22 20.61 11.54
N ASN A 71 -1.72 20.41 10.32
CA ASN A 71 -0.49 20.92 9.74
C ASN A 71 0.75 20.74 10.64
N ARG A 72 0.81 19.63 11.37
CA ARG A 72 1.93 19.27 12.24
C ARG A 72 2.03 17.77 12.45
N ILE A 73 3.25 17.29 12.69
CA ILE A 73 3.48 15.90 13.08
C ILE A 73 3.60 15.79 14.60
N LYS A 74 2.80 14.91 15.20
CA LYS A 74 2.96 14.48 16.59
C LYS A 74 3.95 13.33 16.63
N MET A 75 5.06 13.54 17.35
CA MET A 75 6.07 12.52 17.61
C MET A 75 5.58 11.49 18.64
N ARG A 76 6.06 10.26 18.51
CA ARG A 76 5.82 9.10 19.39
C ARG A 76 4.35 8.94 19.79
N LEU A 77 3.51 8.56 18.83
CA LEU A 77 2.11 8.26 19.08
C LEU A 77 1.95 7.21 20.18
N SER A 78 0.96 7.42 21.03
CA SER A 78 0.48 6.44 21.99
C SER A 78 -0.61 5.57 21.38
N ARG A 79 -0.98 4.46 22.04
CA ARG A 79 -2.11 3.62 21.63
C ARG A 79 -3.46 4.35 21.58
N LYS A 80 -3.58 5.51 22.23
CA LYS A 80 -4.79 6.34 22.22
C LYS A 80 -4.85 7.29 21.02
N ASP A 81 -3.72 7.48 20.34
CA ASP A 81 -3.66 8.37 19.18
C ASP A 81 -4.15 7.64 17.94
N ALA A 82 -5.38 7.94 17.52
CA ALA A 82 -5.95 7.40 16.29
C ALA A 82 -5.17 7.90 15.07
N THR A 83 -4.95 7.00 14.12
CA THR A 83 -4.49 7.28 12.76
C THR A 83 -5.61 6.94 11.76
N THR A 84 -5.45 7.25 10.48
CA THR A 84 -6.50 7.00 9.48
C THR A 84 -6.75 5.50 9.37
N ALA A 85 -8.01 5.11 9.55
CA ALA A 85 -8.51 3.76 9.36
C ALA A 85 -9.36 3.67 8.08
N ASP A 86 -9.70 2.46 7.63
CA ASP A 86 -10.44 2.27 6.37
C ASP A 86 -11.78 3.02 6.36
N VAL A 87 -12.47 3.10 7.51
CA VAL A 87 -13.74 3.84 7.67
C VAL A 87 -13.60 5.36 7.52
N ASP A 88 -12.38 5.89 7.64
CA ASP A 88 -12.10 7.32 7.50
C ASP A 88 -11.91 7.73 6.02
N ILE A 89 -11.90 6.77 5.09
CA ILE A 89 -11.73 7.01 3.65
C ILE A 89 -13.08 7.25 2.98
N LEU A 90 -13.21 8.36 2.26
CA LEU A 90 -14.42 8.73 1.54
C LEU A 90 -14.48 8.10 0.15
N ARG A 91 -13.34 8.07 -0.57
CA ARG A 91 -13.22 7.51 -1.91
C ARG A 91 -11.85 6.93 -2.18
N ARG A 92 -11.81 5.85 -2.95
CA ARG A 92 -10.57 5.24 -3.44
C ARG A 92 -10.15 5.91 -4.74
N ARG A 93 -8.92 6.42 -4.78
CA ARG A 93 -8.36 7.21 -5.88
C ARG A 93 -7.29 6.49 -6.68
N TRP A 94 -6.67 5.49 -6.08
CA TRP A 94 -5.61 4.72 -6.71
C TRP A 94 -5.84 3.22 -6.54
N LEU A 95 -5.52 2.44 -7.58
CA LEU A 95 -5.16 1.03 -7.46
C LEU A 95 -3.64 0.98 -7.24
N PRO A 96 -3.17 0.69 -6.02
CA PRO A 96 -1.75 0.66 -5.71
C PRO A 96 -1.15 -0.73 -5.95
N VAL A 97 -0.25 -0.85 -6.91
CA VAL A 97 0.52 -2.07 -7.15
C VAL A 97 1.92 -1.87 -6.59
N ASP A 98 2.25 -2.58 -5.52
CA ASP A 98 3.56 -2.57 -4.86
C ASP A 98 4.30 -3.84 -5.19
N ILE A 99 5.50 -3.70 -5.73
CA ILE A 99 6.30 -4.79 -6.27
C ILE A 99 7.61 -4.79 -5.49
N ASP A 100 7.73 -5.75 -4.57
CA ASP A 100 8.86 -5.88 -3.68
C ASP A 100 9.78 -7.01 -4.14
N PRO A 101 11.11 -6.83 -4.14
CA PRO A 101 12.00 -7.95 -4.32
C PRO A 101 11.98 -8.87 -3.10
N VAL A 102 12.05 -10.18 -3.36
CA VAL A 102 12.21 -11.22 -2.36
C VAL A 102 13.60 -11.10 -1.73
N ARG A 103 13.63 -10.80 -0.44
CA ARG A 103 14.87 -10.58 0.33
C ARG A 103 14.67 -10.92 1.81
N PRO A 104 15.75 -11.06 2.60
CA PRO A 104 15.62 -11.21 4.04
C PRO A 104 14.82 -10.07 4.67
N SER A 105 13.99 -10.38 5.66
CA SER A 105 13.21 -9.37 6.36
C SER A 105 14.13 -8.39 7.11
N GLY A 106 13.75 -7.11 7.11
CA GLY A 106 14.45 -6.07 7.85
C GLY A 106 15.65 -5.44 7.15
N VAL A 107 15.98 -5.81 5.90
CA VAL A 107 17.09 -5.19 5.13
C VAL A 107 16.61 -4.53 3.83
N SER A 108 17.42 -3.59 3.35
CA SER A 108 17.21 -2.95 2.05
C SER A 108 17.62 -3.87 0.90
N SER A 109 17.10 -3.62 -0.30
CA SER A 109 17.39 -4.44 -1.47
C SER A 109 18.79 -4.18 -2.02
N THR A 110 19.42 -5.22 -2.55
CA THR A 110 20.63 -5.06 -3.39
C THR A 110 20.29 -4.37 -4.70
N ASP A 111 21.29 -3.93 -5.45
CA ASP A 111 21.07 -3.34 -6.78
C ASP A 111 20.38 -4.33 -7.75
N ALA A 112 20.75 -5.61 -7.68
CA ALA A 112 20.15 -6.65 -8.51
C ALA A 112 18.69 -6.95 -8.10
N GLU A 113 18.42 -7.05 -6.79
CA GLU A 113 17.06 -7.20 -6.24
C GLU A 113 16.18 -6.00 -6.64
N HIS A 114 16.70 -4.77 -6.48
CA HIS A 114 15.99 -3.55 -6.86
C HIS A 114 15.69 -3.49 -8.36
N ALA A 115 16.67 -3.81 -9.20
CA ALA A 115 16.48 -3.85 -10.66
C ALA A 115 15.41 -4.88 -11.07
N ALA A 116 15.40 -6.06 -10.45
CA ALA A 116 14.39 -7.08 -10.75
C ALA A 116 12.96 -6.59 -10.46
N ALA A 117 12.76 -5.80 -9.40
CA ALA A 117 11.46 -5.21 -9.08
C ALA A 117 11.04 -4.14 -10.11
N LEU A 118 11.98 -3.30 -10.56
CA LEU A 118 11.72 -2.31 -11.61
C LEU A 118 11.38 -2.98 -12.95
N ASP A 119 12.12 -4.02 -13.34
CA ASP A 119 11.86 -4.80 -14.56
C ASP A 119 10.51 -5.52 -14.49
N ALA A 120 10.13 -6.02 -13.31
CA ALA A 120 8.80 -6.58 -13.10
C ALA A 120 7.68 -5.53 -13.24
N ALA A 121 7.90 -4.30 -12.75
CA ALA A 121 6.95 -3.21 -12.92
C ALA A 121 6.74 -2.83 -14.38
N GLU A 122 7.80 -2.79 -15.19
CA GLU A 122 7.69 -2.56 -16.64
C GLU A 122 6.90 -3.67 -17.34
N ARG A 123 7.16 -4.94 -17.00
CA ARG A 123 6.41 -6.09 -17.55
C ARG A 123 4.93 -6.04 -17.17
N ILE A 124 4.61 -5.74 -15.91
CA ILE A 124 3.24 -5.60 -15.43
C ILE A 124 2.55 -4.44 -16.17
N ALA A 125 3.21 -3.28 -16.29
CA ALA A 125 2.65 -2.10 -16.95
C ALA A 125 2.37 -2.37 -18.44
N ALA A 126 3.30 -3.03 -19.14
CA ALA A 126 3.13 -3.41 -20.55
C ALA A 126 1.94 -4.37 -20.74
N TRP A 127 1.85 -5.40 -19.91
CA TRP A 127 0.75 -6.37 -19.98
C TRP A 127 -0.61 -5.72 -19.64
N LEU A 128 -0.67 -4.84 -18.64
CA LEU A 128 -1.89 -4.10 -18.33
C LEU A 128 -2.30 -3.16 -19.46
N ALA A 129 -1.35 -2.59 -20.20
CA ALA A 129 -1.64 -1.79 -21.39
C ALA A 129 -2.25 -2.63 -22.52
N GLU A 130 -1.81 -3.88 -22.71
CA GLU A 130 -2.43 -4.84 -23.65
C GLU A 130 -3.88 -5.17 -23.27
N LEU A 131 -4.21 -5.14 -21.98
CA LEU A 131 -5.58 -5.26 -21.46
C LEU A 131 -6.36 -3.93 -21.51
N GLY A 132 -5.80 -2.88 -22.09
CA GLY A 132 -6.44 -1.59 -22.27
C GLY A 132 -6.44 -0.69 -21.05
N LEU A 133 -5.64 -0.98 -20.00
CA LEU A 133 -5.44 -0.03 -18.92
C LEU A 133 -4.56 1.15 -19.40
N PRO A 134 -4.86 2.38 -18.97
CA PRO A 134 -4.01 3.54 -19.25
C PRO A 134 -2.62 3.42 -18.61
N GLU A 135 -1.65 4.20 -19.09
CA GLU A 135 -0.31 4.26 -18.51
C GLU A 135 -0.37 4.68 -17.02
N PRO A 136 0.32 3.95 -16.11
CA PRO A 136 0.35 4.30 -14.69
C PRO A 136 1.40 5.38 -14.39
N LEU A 137 1.28 5.99 -13.22
CA LEU A 137 2.46 6.59 -12.59
C LEU A 137 3.39 5.47 -12.16
N ARG A 138 4.67 5.55 -12.57
CA ARG A 138 5.73 4.63 -12.20
C ARG A 138 6.67 5.29 -11.22
N ALA A 139 7.01 4.58 -10.15
CA ALA A 139 7.91 5.09 -9.14
C ALA A 139 8.79 4.01 -8.51
N ASP A 140 9.93 4.46 -8.01
CA ASP A 140 10.86 3.70 -7.19
C ASP A 140 10.52 3.94 -5.72
N SER A 141 10.23 2.88 -4.97
CA SER A 141 9.93 2.96 -3.53
C SER A 141 11.20 3.08 -2.66
N GLY A 142 12.37 2.98 -3.28
CA GLY A 142 13.71 2.88 -2.69
C GLY A 142 14.17 1.44 -2.51
N ASN A 143 13.26 0.48 -2.41
CA ASN A 143 13.61 -0.95 -2.34
C ASN A 143 12.99 -1.79 -3.47
N GLY A 144 11.83 -1.38 -3.97
CA GLY A 144 11.10 -2.03 -5.04
C GLY A 144 10.47 -0.99 -5.96
N ALA A 145 9.37 -1.38 -6.60
CA ALA A 145 8.70 -0.59 -7.61
C ALA A 145 7.22 -0.39 -7.29
N HIS A 146 6.72 0.78 -7.64
CA HIS A 146 5.32 1.16 -7.46
C HIS A 146 4.70 1.48 -8.82
N LEU A 147 3.51 0.92 -9.08
CA LEU A 147 2.61 1.39 -10.13
C LEU A 147 1.34 1.93 -9.49
N LEU A 148 0.96 3.15 -9.85
CA LEU A 148 -0.28 3.77 -9.41
C LEU A 148 -1.20 4.01 -10.61
N TYR A 149 -2.33 3.31 -10.62
CA TYR A 149 -3.39 3.46 -11.61
C TYR A 149 -4.54 4.27 -11.03
N ARG A 150 -4.95 5.35 -11.71
CA ARG A 150 -6.00 6.23 -11.23
C ARG A 150 -7.36 5.56 -11.33
N ILE A 151 -8.11 5.51 -10.24
CA ILE A 151 -9.46 4.94 -10.18
C ILE A 151 -10.43 5.91 -9.49
N ASP A 152 -11.73 5.69 -9.66
CA ASP A 152 -12.76 6.34 -8.83
C ASP A 152 -13.74 5.28 -8.34
N LEU A 153 -13.50 4.79 -7.12
CA LEU A 153 -14.39 3.82 -6.47
C LEU A 153 -14.92 4.39 -5.15
N PRO A 154 -16.16 4.03 -4.77
CA PRO A 154 -16.62 4.22 -3.40
C PRO A 154 -15.76 3.42 -2.44
N ASN A 155 -15.88 3.72 -1.14
CA ASN A 155 -15.26 2.92 -0.09
C ASN A 155 -16.29 1.95 0.51
N ASP A 156 -16.57 0.87 -0.24
CA ASP A 156 -17.46 -0.20 0.19
C ASP A 156 -16.78 -1.59 0.06
N GLU A 157 -17.49 -2.62 0.51
CA GLU A 157 -16.99 -4.00 0.45
C GLU A 157 -16.76 -4.47 -0.99
N ALA A 158 -17.62 -4.06 -1.94
CA ALA A 158 -17.51 -4.43 -3.34
C ALA A 158 -16.25 -3.82 -3.99
N ALA A 159 -15.95 -2.55 -3.72
CA ALA A 159 -14.73 -1.90 -4.16
C ALA A 159 -13.48 -2.53 -3.52
N THR A 160 -13.57 -2.91 -2.24
CA THR A 160 -12.48 -3.61 -1.56
C THR A 160 -12.21 -4.98 -2.19
N ALA A 161 -13.26 -5.76 -2.47
CA ALA A 161 -13.15 -7.04 -3.16
C ALA A 161 -12.58 -6.88 -4.57
N LEU A 162 -13.00 -5.85 -5.31
CA LEU A 162 -12.51 -5.55 -6.65
C LEU A 162 -11.01 -5.23 -6.67
N VAL A 163 -10.55 -4.34 -5.78
CA VAL A 163 -9.13 -4.01 -5.67
C VAL A 163 -8.33 -5.22 -5.23
N LYS A 164 -8.83 -5.99 -4.26
CA LYS A 164 -8.19 -7.24 -3.83
C LYS A 164 -8.05 -8.24 -5.00
N GLY A 165 -9.12 -8.44 -5.76
CA GLY A 165 -9.11 -9.31 -6.95
C GLY A 165 -8.07 -8.88 -7.98
N CYS A 166 -7.97 -7.58 -8.27
CA CYS A 166 -6.95 -7.06 -9.17
C CYS A 166 -5.53 -7.40 -8.68
N LEU A 167 -5.23 -7.13 -7.40
CA LEU A 167 -3.91 -7.39 -6.83
C LEU A 167 -3.60 -8.90 -6.77
N THR A 168 -4.58 -9.74 -6.44
CA THR A 168 -4.43 -11.20 -6.46
C THR A 168 -4.15 -11.72 -7.87
N THR A 169 -4.82 -11.18 -8.90
CA THR A 169 -4.51 -11.52 -10.29
C THR A 169 -3.06 -11.19 -10.63
N LEU A 170 -2.61 -9.98 -10.28
CA LEU A 170 -1.25 -9.55 -10.55
C LEU A 170 -0.21 -10.39 -9.80
N ASP A 171 -0.46 -10.71 -8.53
CA ASP A 171 0.39 -11.58 -7.73
C ASP A 171 0.55 -12.96 -8.38
N ALA A 172 -0.55 -13.63 -8.72
CA ALA A 172 -0.45 -14.98 -9.29
C ALA A 172 0.23 -15.03 -10.67
N LEU A 173 0.18 -13.94 -11.44
CA LEU A 173 0.78 -13.88 -12.78
C LEU A 173 2.24 -13.42 -12.77
N PHE A 174 2.65 -12.59 -11.81
CA PHE A 174 3.95 -11.89 -11.85
C PHE A 174 4.85 -12.13 -10.65
N SER A 175 4.33 -12.58 -9.51
CA SER A 175 5.17 -12.97 -8.37
C SER A 175 5.93 -14.25 -8.68
N ASN A 176 7.19 -14.30 -8.23
CA ASN A 176 8.10 -15.42 -8.42
C ASN A 176 9.17 -15.44 -7.32
N GLU A 177 10.23 -16.23 -7.50
CA GLU A 177 11.33 -16.34 -6.55
C GLU A 177 12.14 -15.05 -6.33
N ALA A 178 12.04 -14.08 -7.24
CA ALA A 178 12.78 -12.82 -7.20
C ALA A 178 11.93 -11.62 -6.76
N VAL A 179 10.63 -11.60 -7.07
CA VAL A 179 9.73 -10.46 -6.79
C VAL A 179 8.35 -10.92 -6.35
N THR A 180 7.67 -10.08 -5.58
CA THR A 180 6.29 -10.29 -5.12
C THR A 180 5.45 -9.05 -5.32
N VAL A 181 4.21 -9.21 -5.80
CA VAL A 181 3.18 -8.16 -5.77
C VAL A 181 2.43 -8.21 -4.43
N ASP A 182 2.47 -7.13 -3.65
CA ASP A 182 1.84 -7.12 -2.32
C ASP A 182 0.31 -7.01 -2.40
N THR A 183 -0.36 -8.14 -2.19
CA THR A 183 -1.83 -8.23 -2.15
C THR A 183 -2.45 -7.61 -0.90
N ALA A 184 -1.69 -7.33 0.16
CA ALA A 184 -2.19 -6.71 1.37
C ALA A 184 -2.56 -5.22 1.18
N ASN A 185 -2.14 -4.62 0.06
CA ASN A 185 -2.40 -3.21 -0.27
C ASN A 185 -3.84 -2.92 -0.72
N HIS A 186 -4.74 -3.90 -0.61
CA HIS A 186 -6.14 -3.74 -0.98
C HIS A 186 -6.98 -2.89 -0.01
N ASN A 187 -6.56 -2.69 1.25
CA ASN A 187 -7.35 -1.94 2.23
C ASN A 187 -7.34 -0.42 1.95
N ALA A 188 -8.42 0.28 2.27
CA ALA A 188 -8.65 1.66 1.80
C ALA A 188 -7.69 2.68 2.42
N ALA A 189 -7.31 2.53 3.69
CA ALA A 189 -6.41 3.42 4.40
C ALA A 189 -4.93 2.96 4.31
N ARG A 190 -4.59 2.17 3.29
CA ARG A 190 -3.20 1.77 3.05
C ARG A 190 -2.30 3.01 2.97
N ILE A 191 -1.27 3.03 3.81
CA ILE A 191 -0.21 4.03 3.73
C ILE A 191 0.73 3.69 2.58
N TRP A 192 1.27 4.70 1.92
CA TRP A 192 2.11 4.57 0.73
C TRP A 192 3.36 5.39 0.86
N LYS A 193 4.47 4.93 0.29
CA LYS A 193 5.75 5.62 0.39
C LYS A 193 5.62 7.05 -0.15
N LEU A 194 6.01 8.04 0.65
CA LEU A 194 6.09 9.42 0.16
C LEU A 194 7.34 9.56 -0.72
N TYR A 195 7.12 9.75 -2.01
CA TYR A 195 8.20 9.97 -2.95
C TYR A 195 8.98 11.23 -2.60
N GLY A 196 10.29 11.19 -2.82
CA GLY A 196 11.21 12.22 -2.35
C GLY A 196 11.75 11.96 -0.96
N THR A 197 11.41 10.87 -0.26
CA THR A 197 11.95 10.49 1.07
C THR A 197 12.78 9.21 1.04
N MET A 198 13.70 9.04 1.99
CA MET A 198 14.58 7.87 2.10
C MET A 198 13.85 6.63 2.61
N SER A 199 14.15 5.47 2.03
CA SER A 199 13.74 4.16 2.54
C SER A 199 14.90 3.52 3.27
N ARG A 200 14.77 3.38 4.59
CA ARG A 200 15.80 2.83 5.48
C ARG A 200 15.31 1.54 6.12
N LYS A 201 15.73 0.40 5.55
CA LYS A 201 15.51 -0.93 6.13
C LYS A 201 16.86 -1.50 6.52
N GLY A 202 17.04 -1.78 7.81
CA GLY A 202 18.31 -2.26 8.36
C GLY A 202 19.42 -1.23 8.21
N ASP A 203 20.68 -1.69 8.29
CA ASP A 203 21.83 -0.82 8.12
C ASP A 203 22.09 -0.47 6.65
N ASN A 204 22.63 0.72 6.42
CA ASN A 204 23.06 1.16 5.10
C ASN A 204 24.43 0.56 4.77
N THR A 205 24.50 -0.32 3.77
CA THR A 205 25.76 -0.92 3.33
C THR A 205 25.98 -0.70 1.85
N VAL A 206 27.20 -0.95 1.37
CA VAL A 206 27.52 -0.88 -0.07
C VAL A 206 26.66 -1.86 -0.86
N GLU A 207 26.40 -3.04 -0.31
CA GLU A 207 25.61 -4.09 -0.97
C GLU A 207 24.10 -3.82 -0.88
N ARG A 208 23.63 -3.23 0.21
CA ARG A 208 22.21 -2.98 0.51
C ARG A 208 22.01 -1.52 0.91
N PRO A 209 22.14 -0.59 -0.04
CA PRO A 209 22.08 0.82 0.26
C PRO A 209 20.65 1.24 0.59
N HIS A 210 20.52 2.23 1.48
CA HIS A 210 19.28 2.99 1.60
C HIS A 210 19.13 3.89 0.37
N ARG A 211 17.96 3.89 -0.26
CA ARG A 211 17.69 4.72 -1.45
C ARG A 211 16.56 5.71 -1.21
N ARG A 212 16.61 6.84 -1.92
CA ARG A 212 15.52 7.83 -1.94
C ARG A 212 14.45 7.38 -2.93
N ALA A 213 13.22 7.25 -2.45
CA ALA A 213 12.07 6.96 -3.29
C ALA A 213 11.84 8.12 -4.27
N LYS A 214 11.44 7.84 -5.50
CA LYS A 214 11.27 8.85 -6.56
C LYS A 214 10.25 8.43 -7.60
N VAL A 215 9.56 9.40 -8.18
CA VAL A 215 8.78 9.18 -9.40
C VAL A 215 9.78 8.93 -10.55
N LEU A 216 9.56 7.85 -11.29
CA LEU A 216 10.39 7.47 -12.44
C LEU A 216 9.79 7.98 -13.75
N ALA A 217 8.47 7.82 -13.90
CA ALA A 217 7.72 8.32 -15.03
C ALA A 217 6.30 8.68 -14.60
N MET A 218 5.81 9.79 -15.15
CA MET A 218 4.43 10.23 -15.00
C MET A 218 3.84 10.39 -16.41
N PRO A 219 2.65 9.84 -16.69
CA PRO A 219 2.01 10.05 -17.98
C PRO A 219 1.68 11.54 -18.16
N ASN A 220 1.68 12.03 -19.40
CA ASN A 220 1.29 13.42 -19.71
C ASN A 220 -0.14 13.75 -19.22
N GLU A 221 -1.01 12.74 -19.22
CA GLU A 221 -2.35 12.81 -18.69
C GLU A 221 -2.63 11.56 -17.84
N ILE A 222 -2.96 11.76 -16.55
CA ILE A 222 -3.37 10.68 -15.65
C ILE A 222 -4.81 10.32 -15.98
N ARG A 223 -5.00 9.29 -16.82
CA ARG A 223 -6.32 8.80 -17.21
C ARG A 223 -6.88 7.83 -16.18
N MET A 224 -8.17 7.95 -15.93
CA MET A 224 -8.90 7.06 -15.03
C MET A 224 -9.08 5.68 -15.68
N VAL A 225 -8.79 4.61 -14.94
CA VAL A 225 -9.10 3.24 -15.33
C VAL A 225 -10.62 3.03 -15.23
N PRO A 226 -11.30 2.62 -16.32
CA PRO A 226 -12.71 2.25 -16.27
C PRO A 226 -12.95 1.11 -15.30
N ARG A 227 -14.09 1.10 -14.61
CA ARG A 227 -14.43 0.07 -13.63
C ARG A 227 -14.48 -1.32 -14.29
N GLU A 228 -14.89 -1.38 -15.54
CA GLU A 228 -15.01 -2.61 -16.33
C GLU A 228 -13.65 -3.26 -16.56
N ASN A 229 -12.59 -2.47 -16.76
CA ASN A 229 -11.22 -2.99 -16.90
C ASN A 229 -10.72 -3.58 -15.58
N LEU A 230 -11.06 -2.95 -14.44
CA LEU A 230 -10.76 -3.51 -13.12
C LEU A 230 -11.51 -4.83 -12.89
N GLN A 231 -12.78 -4.90 -13.29
CA GLN A 231 -13.59 -6.12 -13.17
C GLN A 231 -13.05 -7.23 -14.06
N HIS A 232 -12.65 -6.90 -15.29
CA HIS A 232 -12.01 -7.84 -16.19
C HIS A 232 -10.71 -8.38 -15.59
N LEU A 233 -9.82 -7.50 -15.13
CA LEU A 233 -8.56 -7.88 -14.48
C LEU A 233 -8.79 -8.78 -13.24
N ALA A 234 -9.72 -8.40 -12.36
CA ALA A 234 -10.03 -9.19 -11.17
C ALA A 234 -10.60 -10.57 -11.52
N GLY A 235 -11.34 -10.70 -12.62
CA GLY A 235 -12.00 -11.93 -13.04
C GLY A 235 -11.16 -12.85 -13.96
N LEU A 236 -9.90 -12.52 -14.24
CA LEU A 236 -9.04 -13.36 -15.10
C LEU A 236 -8.67 -14.70 -14.46
N LEU A 237 -8.60 -14.76 -13.13
CA LEU A 237 -8.33 -15.99 -12.40
C LEU A 237 -9.65 -16.58 -11.88
N PRO A 238 -9.78 -17.92 -11.89
CA PRO A 238 -10.90 -18.57 -11.22
C PRO A 238 -10.91 -18.17 -9.75
N HIS A 239 -12.00 -17.56 -9.30
CA HIS A 239 -12.23 -17.40 -7.87
C HIS A 239 -12.74 -18.74 -7.32
N GLU A 240 -12.13 -19.25 -6.26
CA GLU A 240 -12.85 -20.20 -5.41
C GLU A 240 -14.10 -19.46 -4.91
N GLU A 241 -15.29 -19.93 -5.30
CA GLU A 241 -16.52 -19.47 -4.66
C GLU A 241 -16.33 -19.61 -3.15
N PRO A 242 -16.72 -18.61 -2.34
CA PRO A 242 -16.67 -18.78 -0.90
C PRO A 242 -17.49 -20.02 -0.57
N VAL A 243 -16.78 -21.08 -0.15
CA VAL A 243 -17.42 -22.31 0.32
C VAL A 243 -18.38 -21.85 1.40
N ALA A 244 -19.68 -22.03 1.15
CA ALA A 244 -20.71 -21.71 2.13
C ALA A 244 -20.23 -22.24 3.49
N PRO A 245 -20.31 -21.45 4.58
CA PRO A 245 -19.73 -21.83 5.85
C PRO A 245 -20.21 -23.25 6.16
N ARG A 246 -19.27 -24.21 6.16
CA ARG A 246 -19.60 -25.60 6.48
C ARG A 246 -20.33 -25.53 7.81
N PRO A 247 -21.53 -26.12 7.96
CA PRO A 247 -22.17 -26.19 9.25
C PRO A 247 -21.12 -26.74 10.19
N LYS A 248 -20.89 -26.07 11.34
CA LYS A 248 -19.99 -26.59 12.36
C LYS A 248 -20.50 -27.98 12.70
N THR A 249 -19.93 -29.02 12.12
CA THR A 249 -20.07 -30.40 12.58
C THR A 249 -19.23 -30.51 13.83
N GLY A 250 -19.59 -29.74 14.86
CA GLY A 250 -19.26 -30.12 16.21
C GLY A 250 -20.03 -31.40 16.45
N ILE A 251 -19.31 -32.50 16.64
CA ILE A 251 -19.91 -33.68 17.25
C ILE A 251 -20.49 -33.19 18.58
N ASP A 252 -21.80 -33.34 18.76
CA ASP A 252 -22.39 -33.27 20.09
C ASP A 252 -21.82 -34.44 20.88
N LEU A 253 -20.72 -34.16 21.57
CA LEU A 253 -19.95 -35.17 22.28
C LEU A 253 -20.83 -35.87 23.32
N ALA A 254 -21.77 -35.14 23.93
CA ALA A 254 -22.69 -35.73 24.89
C ALA A 254 -23.63 -36.73 24.21
N ALA A 255 -24.22 -36.38 23.07
CA ALA A 255 -25.07 -37.30 22.31
C ALA A 255 -24.29 -38.52 21.78
N TRP A 256 -23.08 -38.34 21.27
CA TRP A 256 -22.25 -39.41 20.74
C TRP A 256 -21.79 -40.40 21.82
N LEU A 257 -21.39 -39.90 22.99
CA LEU A 257 -21.00 -40.73 24.13
C LEU A 257 -22.18 -41.56 24.65
N LEU A 258 -23.39 -41.00 24.61
CA LEU A 258 -24.61 -41.69 25.02
C LEU A 258 -24.95 -42.83 24.05
N ASP A 259 -24.85 -42.58 22.75
CA ASP A 259 -25.16 -43.56 21.69
C ASP A 259 -24.17 -44.74 21.68
N HIS A 260 -22.94 -44.53 22.15
CA HIS A 260 -21.90 -45.55 22.25
C HIS A 260 -21.76 -46.15 23.66
N GLY A 261 -22.67 -45.81 24.59
CA GLY A 261 -22.69 -46.38 25.95
C GLY A 261 -21.46 -46.03 26.81
N ILE A 262 -20.75 -44.94 26.51
CA ILE A 262 -19.55 -44.52 27.21
C ILE A 262 -19.94 -43.63 28.39
N ALA A 263 -19.89 -44.15 29.61
CA ALA A 263 -20.14 -43.37 30.82
C ALA A 263 -18.93 -42.48 31.14
N VAL A 264 -19.13 -41.16 31.17
CA VAL A 264 -18.14 -40.19 31.67
C VAL A 264 -18.32 -40.06 33.18
N ARG A 265 -17.24 -40.26 33.94
CA ARG A 265 -17.16 -40.00 35.39
C ARG A 265 -16.33 -38.76 35.66
#